data_AF-A0A818F4L7-F1
#
_entry.id   AF-A0A818F4L7-F1
#
_cell.length_a   1.000
_cell.length_b   1.000
_cell.length_c   1.000
_cell.angle_alpha   90.00
_cell.angle_beta   90.00
_cell.angle_gamma   90.00
#
_symmetry.space_group_name_H-M   'P 1'
#
loop_
_entity.id
_entity.type
_entity.pdbx_description
1 polymer ?
#
loop_
_entity_poly.entity_id
_entity_poly.type
_entity_poly.pdbx_seq_one_letter_code
_entity_poly.pdbx_strand_id
1 'polypeptide(L)'
;YFSQLFSEDRLEFLVLLQLLLKTAVENSDGKSEILQIELLSTGLPRIDLDSLSYSTKVNKKPEWIQSDIIWFDIISLSNLFNEDDLLYHLSEFILSNDQLWKIWYDNPKLNTFPNLNDKQYSQLDKLLIIRLLR
;
A
#
# COMPACT_ATOMS: atom_id res chain seq x y z
N TYR A 1 29.43 8.33 7.63
CA TYR A 1 27.97 8.54 7.58
C TYR A 1 27.18 7.22 7.59
N PHE A 2 27.41 6.27 6.68
CA PHE A 2 26.70 4.98 6.71
C PHE A 2 26.96 4.13 7.98
N SER A 3 28.16 4.24 8.53
CA SER A 3 28.59 3.54 9.75
C SER A 3 27.97 4.08 11.05
N GLN A 4 27.21 5.17 11.00
CA GLN A 4 26.64 5.85 12.17
C GLN A 4 25.11 5.67 12.33
N LEU A 5 24.43 5.10 11.33
CA LEU A 5 22.99 4.81 11.41
C LEU A 5 22.72 3.60 12.33
N PHE A 6 21.61 3.58 13.06
CA PHE A 6 21.19 2.38 13.80
C PHE A 6 20.81 1.26 12.80
N SER A 7 20.81 0.00 13.24
CA SER A 7 20.60 -1.16 12.36
C SER A 7 19.26 -1.14 11.61
N GLU A 8 18.22 -0.55 12.21
CA GLU A 8 16.88 -0.41 11.63
C GLU A 8 16.88 0.66 10.52
N ASP A 9 17.44 1.84 10.78
CA ASP A 9 17.57 2.92 9.79
C ASP A 9 18.41 2.50 8.56
N ARG A 10 19.39 1.60 8.77
CA ARG A 10 20.19 1.04 7.67
C ARG A 10 19.38 0.13 6.77
N LEU A 11 18.48 -0.67 7.33
CA LEU A 11 17.62 -1.56 6.56
C LEU A 11 16.60 -0.76 5.75
N GLU A 12 15.95 0.21 6.36
CA GLU A 12 15.02 1.11 5.67
C GLU A 12 15.70 1.84 4.52
N PHE A 13 16.89 2.41 4.77
CA PHE A 13 17.67 3.07 3.73
C PHE A 13 18.07 2.12 2.59
N LEU A 14 18.53 0.91 2.90
CA LEU A 14 18.93 -0.07 1.88
C LEU A 14 17.75 -0.54 1.03
N VAL A 15 16.58 -0.74 1.64
CA VAL A 15 15.35 -1.09 0.93
C VAL A 15 14.95 0.04 -0.02
N LEU A 16 14.90 1.29 0.45
CA LEU A 16 14.56 2.43 -0.39
C LEU A 16 15.55 2.62 -1.54
N LEU A 17 16.85 2.49 -1.28
CA LEU A 17 17.88 2.59 -2.31
C LEU A 17 17.72 1.49 -3.37
N GLN A 18 17.46 0.25 -2.96
CA GLN A 18 17.27 -0.87 -3.89
C GLN A 18 16.03 -0.67 -4.78
N LEU A 19 14.94 -0.15 -4.21
CA LEU A 19 13.71 0.13 -4.97
C LEU A 19 13.89 1.29 -5.96
N LEU A 20 14.59 2.35 -5.56
CA LEU A 20 14.94 3.47 -6.43
C LEU A 20 15.85 3.05 -7.59
N LEU A 21 16.85 2.19 -7.31
CA LEU A 21 17.74 1.67 -8.35
C LEU A 21 16.99 0.76 -9.33
N LYS A 22 16.04 -0.05 -8.85
CA LYS A 22 15.23 -0.92 -9.70
C LYS A 22 14.33 -0.11 -10.64
N THR A 23 13.61 0.86 -10.11
CA THR A 23 12.71 1.73 -10.89
C THR A 23 13.45 2.59 -11.91
N ALA A 24 14.66 3.08 -11.57
CA ALA A 24 15.49 3.83 -12.51
C ALA A 24 16.04 2.98 -13.68
N VAL A 25 16.17 1.67 -13.51
CA VAL A 25 16.71 0.75 -14.52
C VAL A 25 15.62 0.26 -15.49
N GLU A 26 14.37 0.12 -15.04
CA GLU A 26 13.29 -0.52 -15.81
C GLU A 26 12.51 0.42 -16.77
N ASN A 27 12.88 1.71 -16.87
CA ASN A 27 12.47 2.73 -17.87
C ASN A 27 11.34 2.33 -18.86
N SER A 28 10.07 2.46 -18.45
CA SER A 28 8.95 2.88 -19.35
C SER A 28 7.62 3.13 -18.63
N ASP A 29 7.37 2.56 -17.44
CA ASP A 29 6.11 2.74 -16.66
C ASP A 29 6.32 3.22 -15.20
N GLY A 30 7.54 3.63 -14.86
CA GLY A 30 7.97 3.87 -13.47
C GLY A 30 7.29 5.03 -12.71
N LYS A 31 6.30 5.72 -13.29
CA LYS A 31 5.61 6.82 -12.61
C LYS A 31 4.73 6.31 -11.46
N SER A 32 4.03 5.19 -11.67
CA SER A 32 3.26 4.50 -10.62
C SER A 32 4.21 3.98 -9.54
N GLU A 33 5.31 3.32 -9.93
CA GLU A 33 6.29 2.76 -9.00
C GLU A 33 7.04 3.82 -8.18
N ILE A 34 7.34 5.00 -8.77
CA ILE A 34 7.90 6.13 -8.04
C ILE A 34 6.91 6.65 -7.00
N LEU A 35 5.63 6.80 -7.36
CA LEU A 35 4.58 7.17 -6.39
C LEU A 35 4.47 6.12 -5.28
N GLN A 36 4.59 4.83 -5.61
CA GLN A 36 4.60 3.76 -4.63
C GLN A 36 5.79 3.86 -3.66
N ILE A 37 6.98 4.18 -4.16
CA ILE A 37 8.18 4.39 -3.34
C ILE A 37 8.05 5.64 -2.47
N GLU A 38 7.46 6.71 -3.01
CA GLU A 38 7.16 7.92 -2.23
C GLU A 38 6.19 7.59 -1.08
N LEU A 39 5.11 6.87 -1.36
CA LEU A 39 4.18 6.39 -0.33
C LEU A 39 4.84 5.48 0.72
N LEU A 40 5.77 4.62 0.29
CA LEU A 40 6.56 3.78 1.19
C LEU A 40 7.54 4.59 2.05
N SER A 41 7.99 5.76 1.61
CA SER A 41 8.99 6.56 2.35
C SER A 41 8.33 7.62 3.23
N THR A 42 7.33 8.34 2.72
CA THR A 42 6.71 9.48 3.41
C THR A 42 5.29 9.22 3.91
N GLY A 43 4.66 8.12 3.49
CA GLY A 43 3.23 7.88 3.68
C GLY A 43 2.37 8.69 2.71
N LEU A 44 1.04 8.54 2.82
CA LEU A 44 0.09 9.28 1.99
C LEU A 44 0.10 10.77 2.35
N PRO A 45 0.22 11.69 1.36
CA PRO A 45 -0.05 13.09 1.61
C PRO A 45 -1.48 13.21 2.11
N ARG A 46 -1.68 13.85 3.27
CA ARG A 46 -3.02 14.04 3.85
C ARG A 46 -3.83 14.92 2.91
N ILE A 47 -4.64 14.30 2.06
CA ILE A 47 -5.52 15.03 1.15
C ILE A 47 -6.67 15.61 1.99
N ASP A 48 -6.95 16.90 1.78
CA ASP A 48 -7.96 17.64 2.52
C ASP A 48 -9.36 17.03 2.30
N LEU A 49 -10.00 16.68 3.41
CA LEU A 49 -11.21 15.86 3.54
C LEU A 49 -12.44 16.40 2.79
N ASP A 50 -12.49 17.71 2.53
CA ASP A 50 -13.63 18.37 1.91
C ASP A 50 -13.64 18.28 0.38
N SER A 51 -12.53 17.85 -0.22
CA SER A 51 -12.35 17.89 -1.68
C SER A 51 -12.77 16.60 -2.40
N LEU A 52 -13.07 15.53 -1.67
CA LEU A 52 -13.26 14.21 -2.27
C LEU A 52 -14.60 13.58 -1.89
N SER A 53 -15.27 12.97 -2.86
CA SER A 53 -16.58 12.31 -2.76
C SER A 53 -16.54 10.97 -1.98
N TYR A 54 -16.02 10.98 -0.75
CA TYR A 54 -15.70 9.78 0.05
C TYR A 54 -16.89 9.17 0.80
N SER A 55 -18.02 9.88 0.89
CA SER A 55 -19.04 9.62 1.91
C SER A 55 -19.68 8.22 1.88
N THR A 56 -19.65 7.53 0.73
CA THR A 56 -20.26 6.18 0.61
C THR A 56 -19.28 5.03 0.84
N LYS A 57 -17.99 5.18 0.54
CA LYS A 57 -16.97 4.12 0.74
C LYS A 57 -16.41 4.10 2.16
N VAL A 58 -16.29 5.26 2.82
CA VAL A 58 -15.83 5.35 4.22
C VAL A 58 -16.78 4.62 5.17
N ASN A 59 -18.10 4.70 4.93
CA ASN A 59 -19.12 4.06 5.76
C ASN A 59 -19.15 2.52 5.66
N LYS A 60 -18.39 1.92 4.74
CA LYS A 60 -18.29 0.46 4.59
C LYS A 60 -17.05 -0.14 5.27
N LYS A 61 -16.35 0.62 6.11
CA LYS A 61 -15.14 0.17 6.79
C LYS A 61 -15.34 -1.19 7.48
N PRO A 62 -14.48 -2.18 7.22
CA PRO A 62 -14.43 -3.40 8.00
C PRO A 62 -14.17 -3.17 9.49
N GLU A 63 -14.88 -3.91 10.35
CA GLU A 63 -14.76 -3.75 11.81
C GLU A 63 -13.35 -4.10 12.36
N TRP A 64 -12.61 -4.96 11.67
CA TRP A 64 -11.25 -5.35 12.08
C TRP A 64 -10.21 -4.27 11.78
N ILE A 65 -10.53 -3.26 10.96
CA ILE A 65 -9.68 -2.09 10.72
C ILE A 65 -9.95 -1.06 11.83
N GLN A 66 -9.09 -1.09 12.85
CA GLN A 66 -9.27 -0.30 14.07
C GLN A 66 -9.17 1.21 13.84
N SER A 67 -8.41 1.64 12.84
CA SER A 67 -8.16 3.05 12.56
C SER A 67 -8.89 3.53 11.32
N ASP A 68 -9.70 4.58 11.47
CA ASP A 68 -10.34 5.26 10.34
C ASP A 68 -9.31 5.87 9.40
N ILE A 69 -8.13 6.23 9.91
CA ILE A 69 -7.03 6.78 9.11
C ILE A 69 -6.49 5.73 8.13
N ILE A 70 -6.29 4.48 8.60
CA ILE A 70 -5.82 3.39 7.74
C ILE A 70 -6.83 3.10 6.63
N TRP A 71 -8.12 3.10 6.98
CA TRP A 71 -9.16 2.87 5.98
C TRP A 71 -9.27 4.01 4.97
N PHE A 72 -9.14 5.25 5.45
CA PHE A 72 -9.10 6.42 4.59
C PHE A 72 -7.92 6.35 3.61
N ASP A 73 -6.75 5.96 4.10
CA ASP A 73 -5.55 5.80 3.31
C ASP A 73 -5.75 4.79 2.18
N ILE A 74 -6.38 3.65 2.47
CA ILE A 74 -6.72 2.62 1.49
C ILE A 74 -7.72 3.11 0.45
N ILE A 75 -8.75 3.87 0.86
CA ILE A 75 -9.71 4.46 -0.10
C ILE A 75 -9.01 5.50 -0.98
N SER A 76 -8.05 6.25 -0.42
CA SER A 76 -7.34 7.31 -1.13
C SER A 76 -6.44 6.82 -2.25
N LEU A 77 -6.05 5.54 -2.23
CA LEU A 77 -5.32 4.92 -3.33
C LEU A 77 -6.08 5.01 -4.65
N SER A 78 -7.43 4.95 -4.64
CA SER A 78 -8.20 5.07 -5.89
C SER A 78 -8.12 6.45 -6.54
N ASN A 79 -7.64 7.48 -5.83
CA ASN A 79 -7.45 8.82 -6.39
C ASN A 79 -6.01 9.05 -6.88
N LEU A 80 -5.08 8.19 -6.49
CA LEU A 80 -3.66 8.31 -6.80
C LEU A 80 -3.22 7.35 -7.91
N PHE A 81 -3.90 6.22 -8.02
CA PHE A 81 -3.61 5.16 -8.97
C PHE A 81 -4.68 5.09 -10.07
N ASN A 82 -4.32 4.53 -11.22
CA ASN A 82 -5.25 4.36 -12.34
C ASN A 82 -6.16 3.15 -12.12
N GLU A 83 -7.28 3.07 -12.85
CA GLU A 83 -8.21 1.93 -12.76
C GLU A 83 -7.56 0.59 -13.13
N ASP A 84 -6.49 0.62 -13.93
CA ASP A 84 -5.73 -0.57 -14.28
C ASP A 84 -4.77 -1.03 -13.16
N ASP A 85 -4.52 -0.20 -12.14
CA ASP A 85 -3.64 -0.49 -11.02
C ASP A 85 -4.39 -1.24 -9.90
N LEU A 86 -3.75 -2.25 -9.31
CA LEU A 86 -4.35 -3.01 -8.19
C LEU A 86 -4.71 -2.12 -7.00
N LEU A 87 -3.86 -1.15 -6.69
CA LEU A 87 -4.02 -0.28 -5.53
C LEU A 87 -5.31 0.55 -5.64
N TYR A 88 -5.79 0.82 -6.86
CA TYR A 88 -7.08 1.47 -7.09
C TYR A 88 -8.25 0.62 -6.56
N HIS A 89 -8.23 -0.69 -6.83
CA HIS A 89 -9.28 -1.63 -6.43
C HIS A 89 -9.09 -2.24 -5.04
N LEU A 90 -8.05 -1.87 -4.29
CA LEU A 90 -7.72 -2.48 -3.00
C LEU A 90 -8.89 -2.43 -2.00
N SER A 91 -9.57 -1.28 -1.89
CA SER A 91 -10.73 -1.14 -1.01
C SER A 91 -11.87 -2.12 -1.38
N GLU A 92 -12.10 -2.37 -2.66
CA GLU A 92 -13.13 -3.29 -3.15
C GLU A 92 -12.73 -4.75 -2.94
N PHE A 93 -11.45 -5.08 -3.06
CA PHE A 93 -10.94 -6.42 -2.75
C PHE A 93 -11.06 -6.77 -1.27
N ILE A 94 -10.81 -5.79 -0.39
CA ILE A 94 -11.00 -5.95 1.05
C ILE A 94 -12.48 -6.16 1.36
N LEU A 95 -13.37 -5.32 0.82
CA LEU A 95 -14.81 -5.43 1.07
C LEU A 95 -15.46 -6.70 0.51
N SER A 96 -15.04 -7.14 -0.67
CA SER A 96 -15.59 -8.35 -1.31
C SER A 96 -15.24 -9.62 -0.56
N ASN A 97 -14.12 -9.65 0.16
CA ASN A 97 -13.60 -10.84 0.83
C ASN A 97 -13.10 -10.56 2.25
N ASP A 98 -13.90 -9.80 2.97
CA ASP A 98 -13.59 -9.28 4.30
C ASP A 98 -13.03 -10.33 5.27
N GLN A 99 -13.65 -11.51 5.31
CA GLN A 99 -13.26 -12.60 6.20
C GLN A 99 -11.85 -13.13 5.91
N LEU A 100 -11.46 -13.24 4.63
CA LEU A 100 -10.14 -13.72 4.26
C LEU A 100 -9.07 -12.66 4.54
N TRP A 101 -9.39 -11.39 4.30
CA TRP A 101 -8.52 -10.26 4.65
C TRP A 101 -8.33 -10.12 6.15
N LYS A 102 -9.37 -10.37 6.95
CA LYS A 102 -9.25 -10.47 8.41
C LYS A 102 -8.32 -11.60 8.84
N ILE A 103 -8.50 -12.81 8.30
CA ILE A 103 -7.63 -13.96 8.59
C ILE A 103 -6.18 -13.64 8.19
N TRP A 104 -5.97 -13.00 7.04
CA TRP A 104 -4.64 -12.56 6.63
C TRP A 104 -4.10 -11.53 7.63
N TYR A 105 -4.82 -10.47 7.96
CA TYR A 105 -4.42 -9.44 8.91
C TYR A 105 -3.99 -10.04 10.26
N ASP A 106 -4.81 -10.95 10.81
CA ASP A 106 -4.55 -11.61 12.09
C ASP A 106 -3.36 -12.60 12.06
N ASN A 107 -2.96 -13.09 10.88
CA ASN A 107 -1.90 -14.09 10.72
C ASN A 107 -0.67 -13.54 9.98
N PRO A 108 0.35 -13.03 10.69
CA PRO A 108 1.54 -12.42 10.08
C PRO A 108 2.38 -13.40 9.23
N LYS A 109 2.21 -14.71 9.41
CA LYS A 109 2.94 -15.76 8.68
C LYS A 109 2.36 -16.09 7.30
N LEU A 110 1.16 -15.58 6.98
CA LEU A 110 0.55 -15.77 5.67
C LEU A 110 1.16 -14.78 4.68
N ASN A 111 2.00 -15.29 3.78
CA ASN A 111 2.64 -14.50 2.72
C ASN A 111 1.77 -14.37 1.46
N THR A 112 0.67 -15.12 1.38
CA THR A 112 -0.27 -15.13 0.26
C THR A 112 -1.44 -14.19 0.55
N PHE A 113 -1.65 -13.21 -0.31
CA PHE A 113 -2.76 -12.27 -0.17
C PHE A 113 -4.08 -12.90 -0.63
N PRO A 114 -5.20 -12.62 0.06
CA PRO A 114 -6.52 -13.11 -0.35
C PRO A 114 -6.94 -12.56 -1.72
N ASN A 115 -7.43 -13.44 -2.60
CA ASN A 115 -7.98 -13.10 -3.92
C ASN A 115 -7.03 -12.37 -4.88
N LEU A 116 -5.73 -12.39 -4.56
CA LEU A 116 -4.70 -11.87 -5.43
C LEU A 116 -3.98 -13.07 -6.06
N ASN A 117 -4.12 -13.25 -7.38
CA ASN A 117 -3.36 -14.24 -8.12
C ASN A 117 -1.87 -13.86 -8.11
N ASP A 118 -1.03 -14.58 -7.35
CA ASP A 118 0.40 -14.28 -7.11
C ASP A 118 1.27 -14.00 -8.35
N LYS A 119 0.79 -14.29 -9.56
CA LYS A 119 1.48 -14.11 -10.85
C LYS A 119 1.32 -12.74 -11.49
N GLN A 120 0.56 -11.81 -10.92
CA GLN A 120 0.22 -10.52 -11.58
C GLN A 120 0.77 -9.26 -10.90
N TYR A 121 1.49 -9.34 -9.78
CA TYR A 121 1.75 -8.14 -8.96
C TYR A 121 3.22 -7.86 -8.71
N SER A 122 3.54 -6.56 -8.64
CA SER A 122 4.87 -6.10 -8.29
C SER A 122 5.14 -6.37 -6.81
N GLN A 123 6.41 -6.56 -6.47
CA GLN A 123 6.84 -6.64 -5.08
C GLN A 123 6.51 -5.34 -4.32
N LEU A 124 6.45 -4.20 -5.02
CA LEU A 124 6.09 -2.91 -4.44
C LEU A 124 4.63 -2.85 -3.96
N ASP A 125 3.70 -3.36 -4.77
CA ASP A 125 2.27 -3.43 -4.38
C ASP A 125 2.10 -4.21 -3.08
N LYS A 126 2.80 -5.35 -2.98
CA LYS A 126 2.78 -6.20 -1.79
C LYS A 126 3.32 -5.47 -0.56
N LEU A 127 4.42 -4.73 -0.70
CA LEU A 127 5.01 -3.96 0.39
C LEU A 127 4.10 -2.81 0.83
N LEU A 128 3.45 -2.13 -0.10
CA LEU A 128 2.50 -1.06 0.23
C LEU A 128 1.28 -1.57 0.98
N ILE A 129 0.69 -2.67 0.52
CA ILE A 129 -0.46 -3.28 1.22
C ILE A 129 -0.06 -3.68 2.64
N ILE A 130 1.14 -4.26 2.81
CA ILE A 130 1.66 -4.59 4.13
C ILE A 130 1.81 -3.32 4.96
N ARG A 131 2.49 -2.27 4.47
CA ARG A 131 2.69 -1.02 5.21
C ARG A 131 1.39 -0.32 5.61
N LEU A 132 0.36 -0.40 4.78
CA LEU A 132 -0.94 0.23 5.07
C LEU A 132 -1.73 -0.55 6.11
N LEU A 133 -1.68 -1.88 6.07
CA LEU A 133 -2.47 -2.74 6.95
C LEU A 133 -1.71 -3.29 8.16
N ARG A 134 -0.38 -3.20 8.23
CA ARG A 134 0.46 -3.76 9.30
C ARG A 134 1.63 -2.85 9.62
#